data_AF-D5AXX2-F1
#
_entry.id   AF-D5AXX2-F1
#
_cell.length_a   1.000
_cell.length_b   1.000
_cell.length_c   1.000
_cell.angle_alpha   90.00
_cell.angle_beta   90.00
_cell.angle_gamma   90.00
#
_symmetry.space_group_name_H-M   'P 1'
#
loop_
_entity.id
_entity.type
_entity.pdbx_description
1 polymer ?
#
loop_
_entity_poly.entity_id
_entity_poly.type
_entity_poly.pdbx_seq_one_letter_code
_entity_poly.pdbx_strand_id
1 'polypeptide(L)'
;MKNELCLFSSESYNNSFESSIKAKPFWSNTTSESTARTIEDISEYKELRHFYPLSKKGVDSLNFRANREFSNNSMNQLLLKFYIKYNEKRFKNKFTFLSYMAKILKNEKHQGPLVNHTRFRFSCNIGEIEKNLLEYEKYLNQIENSFDTSKDMQVRKKIAEKFSAEVVYEMLTQVEFKTNHDNSVFIVLVPNRLNLSE
;
A
#
# COMPACT_ATOMS: atom_id res chain seq x y z
N MET A 1 14.13 19.29 10.70
CA MET A 1 12.81 19.88 10.99
C MET A 1 11.95 18.78 11.60
N LYS A 2 11.25 19.08 12.70
CA LYS A 2 10.90 18.17 13.81
C LYS A 2 10.05 16.94 13.42
N ASN A 3 10.46 15.78 13.92
CA ASN A 3 9.68 14.54 13.94
C ASN A 3 8.57 14.65 15.00
N GLU A 4 7.32 14.78 14.57
CA GLU A 4 6.17 14.57 15.45
C GLU A 4 5.90 13.07 15.58
N LEU A 5 6.46 12.49 16.64
CA LEU A 5 6.04 11.21 17.20
C LEU A 5 4.64 11.39 17.80
N CYS A 6 3.59 10.95 17.09
CA CYS A 6 2.29 10.71 17.71
C CYS A 6 2.41 9.46 18.61
N LEU A 7 2.81 9.70 19.86
CA LEU A 7 2.64 8.76 20.97
C LEU A 7 1.14 8.67 21.27
N PHE A 8 0.50 7.55 20.94
CA PHE A 8 -0.82 7.25 21.46
C PHE A 8 -0.67 6.58 22.83
N SER A 9 -1.18 7.25 23.87
CA SER A 9 -1.28 6.74 25.24
C SER A 9 -2.03 5.42 25.28
N SER A 10 -1.44 4.42 25.94
CA SER A 10 -2.07 3.14 26.25
C SER A 10 -2.92 3.29 27.50
N GLU A 11 -4.10 3.90 27.38
CA GLU A 11 -5.09 3.83 28.45
C GLU A 11 -5.93 2.55 28.29
N SER A 12 -5.76 1.65 29.27
CA SER A 12 -6.63 0.49 29.48
C SER A 12 -7.95 0.96 30.07
N TYR A 13 -9.06 0.78 29.35
CA TYR A 13 -10.39 0.96 29.92
C TYR A 13 -11.16 -0.36 29.90
N ASN A 14 -11.47 -0.81 31.11
CA ASN A 14 -12.51 -1.78 31.39
C ASN A 14 -13.87 -1.10 31.16
N ASN A 15 -14.59 -1.50 30.13
CA ASN A 15 -16.01 -1.16 30.01
C ASN A 15 -16.83 -2.39 30.39
N SER A 16 -17.25 -2.39 31.65
CA SER A 16 -18.45 -3.06 32.14
C SER A 16 -19.64 -2.56 31.32
N PHE A 17 -20.38 -3.46 30.68
CA PHE A 17 -21.69 -3.14 30.12
C PHE A 17 -22.73 -3.87 30.96
N GLU A 18 -23.40 -3.10 31.81
CA GLU A 18 -24.52 -3.52 32.64
C GLU A 18 -25.73 -3.75 31.73
N SER A 19 -26.02 -5.01 31.42
CA SER A 19 -27.19 -5.39 30.64
C SER A 19 -28.43 -5.40 31.54
N SER A 20 -29.26 -4.37 31.42
CA SER A 20 -30.62 -4.37 31.97
C SER A 20 -31.57 -5.01 30.95
N ILE A 21 -31.73 -6.33 31.02
CA ILE A 21 -32.89 -7.03 30.45
C ILE A 21 -33.58 -7.80 31.58
N LYS A 22 -34.71 -7.27 32.06
CA LYS A 22 -35.68 -7.99 32.87
C LYS A 22 -36.37 -9.04 32.00
N ALA A 23 -36.04 -10.31 32.21
CA ALA A 23 -36.96 -11.44 32.11
C ALA A 23 -36.29 -12.73 32.66
N LYS A 24 -36.95 -13.38 33.62
CA LYS A 24 -36.69 -14.76 34.08
C LYS A 24 -38.06 -15.36 34.46
N PRO A 25 -38.19 -16.68 34.61
CA PRO A 25 -37.55 -17.78 33.88
C PRO A 25 -38.56 -18.91 33.54
N PHE A 26 -38.25 -19.76 32.56
CA PHE A 26 -38.59 -21.19 32.69
C PHE A 26 -37.77 -22.04 31.72
N TRP A 27 -36.79 -22.79 32.23
CA TRP A 27 -36.62 -24.20 31.89
C TRP A 27 -35.62 -24.90 32.81
N SER A 28 -35.91 -26.18 32.97
CA SER A 28 -35.61 -27.09 34.05
C SER A 28 -34.15 -27.53 34.14
N ASN A 29 -33.75 -27.83 35.38
CA ASN A 29 -32.47 -28.42 35.74
C ASN A 29 -32.28 -29.76 35.06
N THR A 30 -31.14 -29.95 34.40
CA THR A 30 -30.54 -31.28 34.24
C THR A 30 -29.05 -31.13 34.43
N THR A 31 -28.59 -31.67 35.56
CA THR A 31 -27.19 -31.86 35.93
C THR A 31 -26.48 -32.61 34.80
N SER A 32 -25.46 -32.00 34.22
CA SER A 32 -24.48 -32.64 33.35
C SER A 32 -23.12 -32.14 33.77
N GLU A 33 -22.24 -33.08 34.10
CA GLU A 33 -20.94 -32.87 34.69
C GLU A 33 -20.09 -31.86 33.95
N SER A 34 -19.43 -31.01 34.75
CA SER A 34 -18.37 -30.11 34.35
C SER A 34 -17.18 -30.91 33.85
N THR A 35 -17.14 -31.19 32.55
CA THR A 35 -15.85 -31.38 31.87
C THR A 35 -15.30 -30.00 31.57
N ALA A 36 -14.44 -29.51 32.47
CA ALA A 36 -13.57 -28.36 32.21
C ALA A 36 -12.69 -28.73 31.01
N ARG A 37 -13.12 -28.35 29.81
CA ARG A 37 -12.23 -28.37 28.65
C ARG A 37 -11.21 -27.29 28.92
N THR A 38 -9.97 -27.69 29.17
CA THR A 38 -8.81 -26.81 29.08
C THR A 38 -8.80 -26.30 27.64
N ILE A 39 -9.38 -25.12 27.42
CA ILE A 39 -9.19 -24.37 26.18
C ILE A 39 -7.74 -23.93 26.27
N GLU A 40 -6.84 -24.70 25.66
CA GLU A 40 -5.50 -24.21 25.39
C GLU A 40 -5.66 -22.90 24.62
N ASP A 41 -5.29 -21.78 25.26
CA ASP A 41 -5.28 -20.45 24.65
C ASP A 41 -4.12 -20.43 23.65
N ILE A 42 -4.28 -21.13 22.53
CA ILE A 42 -3.47 -20.98 21.32
C ILE A 42 -3.93 -19.69 20.64
N SER A 43 -3.98 -18.57 21.37
CA SER A 43 -4.20 -17.27 20.73
C SER A 43 -2.92 -16.86 20.04
N GLU A 44 -2.69 -17.44 18.88
CA GLU A 44 -1.64 -17.00 17.99
C GLU A 44 -1.95 -15.56 17.58
N TYR A 45 -1.02 -14.67 17.94
CA TYR A 45 -1.11 -13.25 17.64
C TYR A 45 -0.98 -13.03 16.12
N LYS A 46 -2.03 -12.50 15.50
CA LYS A 46 -2.12 -12.32 14.05
C LYS A 46 -1.60 -10.96 13.61
N GLU A 47 -0.81 -10.93 12.54
CA GLU A 47 -0.34 -9.70 11.88
C GLU A 47 -1.47 -8.95 11.17
N LEU A 48 -1.26 -7.68 10.83
CA LEU A 48 -2.16 -6.91 9.95
C LEU A 48 -2.44 -7.62 8.62
N ARG A 49 -1.43 -8.24 8.02
CA ARG A 49 -1.56 -8.97 6.74
C ARG A 49 -2.59 -10.09 6.79
N HIS A 50 -2.76 -10.73 7.95
CA HIS A 50 -3.73 -11.81 8.12
C HIS A 50 -5.19 -11.35 7.91
N PHE A 51 -5.47 -10.05 8.06
CA PHE A 51 -6.81 -9.49 7.88
C PHE A 51 -7.04 -8.90 6.49
N TYR A 52 -6.07 -9.03 5.57
CA TYR A 52 -6.18 -8.57 4.19
C TYR A 52 -6.61 -9.71 3.25
N PRO A 53 -7.52 -9.46 2.29
CA PRO A 53 -8.30 -8.24 2.10
C PRO A 53 -9.53 -8.17 3.03
N LEU A 54 -9.96 -6.96 3.33
CA LEU A 54 -11.21 -6.70 4.05
C LEU A 54 -12.42 -6.97 3.17
N SER A 55 -13.36 -7.75 3.70
CA SER A 55 -14.67 -7.94 3.07
C SER A 55 -15.48 -6.64 3.07
N LYS A 56 -16.41 -6.50 2.12
CA LYS A 56 -17.29 -5.32 2.01
C LYS A 56 -17.99 -4.98 3.34
N LYS A 57 -18.60 -5.99 3.98
CA LYS A 57 -19.24 -5.85 5.31
C LYS A 57 -18.27 -5.34 6.39
N GLY A 58 -17.01 -5.77 6.34
CA GLY A 58 -15.98 -5.31 7.26
C GLY A 58 -15.64 -3.84 7.06
N VAL A 59 -15.55 -3.40 5.80
CA VAL A 59 -15.34 -1.99 5.43
C VAL A 59 -16.53 -1.13 5.86
N ASP A 60 -17.77 -1.57 5.59
CA ASP A 60 -18.98 -0.84 6.00
C ASP A 60 -19.04 -0.66 7.52
N SER A 61 -18.70 -1.71 8.27
CA SER A 61 -18.62 -1.66 9.74
C SER A 61 -17.55 -0.68 10.25
N LEU A 62 -16.40 -0.61 9.57
CA LEU A 62 -15.31 0.30 9.93
C LEU A 62 -15.66 1.75 9.62
N ASN A 63 -16.24 1.99 8.44
CA ASN A 63 -16.75 3.29 8.02
C ASN A 63 -17.77 3.85 9.01
N PHE A 64 -18.75 3.01 9.38
CA PHE A 64 -19.74 3.37 10.40
C PHE A 64 -19.09 3.75 11.74
N ARG A 65 -18.15 2.94 12.23
CA ARG A 65 -17.45 3.21 13.51
C ARG A 65 -16.54 4.45 13.46
N ALA A 66 -15.94 4.73 12.31
CA ALA A 66 -15.00 5.84 12.12
C ALA A 66 -15.70 7.15 11.70
N ASN A 67 -17.00 7.10 11.37
CA ASN A 67 -17.74 8.18 10.71
C ASN A 67 -17.03 8.64 9.42
N ARG A 68 -16.72 7.69 8.54
CA ARG A 68 -16.03 7.89 7.26
C ARG A 68 -16.73 7.13 6.15
N GLU A 69 -16.41 7.48 4.91
CA GLU A 69 -16.98 6.86 3.71
C GLU A 69 -15.86 6.43 2.76
N PHE A 70 -14.98 5.52 3.20
CA PHE A 70 -13.94 4.98 2.32
C PHE A 70 -14.45 3.81 1.49
N SER A 71 -14.07 3.73 0.21
CA SER A 71 -14.39 2.58 -0.62
C SER A 71 -13.62 1.34 -0.18
N ASN A 72 -14.08 0.16 -0.61
CA ASN A 72 -13.39 -1.09 -0.30
C ASN A 72 -11.94 -1.10 -0.81
N ASN A 73 -11.69 -0.52 -2.00
CA ASN A 73 -10.34 -0.35 -2.53
C ASN A 73 -9.49 0.55 -1.61
N SER A 74 -9.97 1.75 -1.28
CA SER A 74 -9.25 2.69 -0.42
C SER A 74 -8.86 2.08 0.92
N MET A 75 -9.81 1.38 1.54
CA MET A 75 -9.60 0.73 2.84
C MET A 75 -8.53 -0.36 2.78
N ASN A 76 -8.56 -1.18 1.72
CA ASN A 76 -7.58 -2.22 1.49
C ASN A 76 -6.19 -1.65 1.15
N GLN A 77 -6.11 -0.56 0.39
CA GLN A 77 -4.87 0.17 0.16
C GLN A 77 -4.30 0.75 1.46
N LEU A 78 -5.16 1.29 2.32
CA LEU A 78 -4.75 1.82 3.61
C LEU A 78 -4.23 0.72 4.54
N LEU A 79 -4.88 -0.44 4.56
CA LEU A 79 -4.43 -1.61 5.31
C LEU A 79 -3.05 -2.08 4.86
N LEU A 80 -2.79 -2.16 3.55
CA LEU A 80 -1.47 -2.51 3.01
C LEU A 80 -0.40 -1.50 3.46
N LYS A 81 -0.72 -0.20 3.39
CA LYS A 81 0.18 0.86 3.86
C LYS A 81 0.51 0.71 5.35
N PHE A 82 -0.47 0.38 6.19
CA PHE A 82 -0.23 0.17 7.61
C PHE A 82 0.55 -1.09 7.91
N TYR A 83 0.31 -2.17 7.16
CA TYR A 83 1.14 -3.36 7.31
C TYR A 83 2.63 -3.03 7.06
N ILE A 84 2.94 -2.25 6.02
CA ILE A 84 4.32 -1.85 5.71
C ILE A 84 4.89 -0.97 6.81
N LYS A 85 4.10 -0.03 7.32
CA LYS A 85 4.54 0.95 8.32
C LYS A 85 4.66 0.39 9.74
N TYR A 86 3.83 -0.59 10.09
CA TYR A 86 3.65 -1.11 11.45
C TYR A 86 3.68 -2.65 11.46
N ASN A 87 4.77 -3.22 10.96
CA ASN A 87 4.94 -4.66 10.80
C ASN A 87 5.00 -5.42 12.15
N GLU A 88 5.28 -4.72 13.24
CA GLU A 88 5.36 -5.25 14.59
C GLU A 88 3.99 -5.40 15.25
N LYS A 89 2.94 -4.76 14.73
CA LYS A 89 1.61 -4.78 15.35
C LYS A 89 0.92 -6.12 15.12
N ARG A 90 0.53 -6.74 16.24
CA ARG A 90 -0.19 -8.01 16.28
C ARG A 90 -1.52 -7.89 17.03
N PHE A 91 -2.46 -8.75 16.69
CA PHE A 91 -3.81 -8.75 17.23
C PHE A 91 -4.21 -10.15 17.70
N LYS A 92 -4.76 -10.25 18.91
CA LYS A 92 -5.26 -11.52 19.46
C LYS A 92 -6.45 -12.05 18.67
N ASN A 93 -7.30 -11.16 18.15
CA ASN A 93 -8.49 -11.53 17.39
C ASN A 93 -8.97 -10.40 16.47
N LYS A 94 -9.93 -10.73 15.60
CA LYS A 94 -10.52 -9.77 14.64
C LYS A 94 -11.18 -8.57 15.32
N PHE A 95 -11.74 -8.72 16.51
CA PHE A 95 -12.37 -7.61 17.23
C PHE A 95 -11.33 -6.55 17.64
N THR A 96 -10.20 -6.97 18.21
CA THR A 96 -9.10 -6.06 18.57
C THR A 96 -8.54 -5.34 17.35
N PHE A 97 -8.38 -6.05 16.24
CA PHE A 97 -7.99 -5.47 14.95
C PHE A 97 -8.98 -4.41 14.46
N LEU A 98 -10.30 -4.71 14.44
CA LEU A 98 -11.31 -3.77 13.96
C LEU A 98 -11.40 -2.51 14.84
N SER A 99 -11.27 -2.65 16.16
CA SER A 99 -11.25 -1.50 17.07
C SER A 99 -10.02 -0.61 16.84
N TYR A 100 -8.86 -1.22 16.60
CA TYR A 100 -7.64 -0.49 16.24
C TYR A 100 -7.79 0.24 14.90
N MET A 101 -8.27 -0.45 13.86
CA MET A 101 -8.49 0.13 12.55
C MET A 101 -9.49 1.29 12.59
N ALA A 102 -10.61 1.17 13.32
CA ALA A 102 -11.57 2.25 13.45
C ALA A 102 -10.97 3.53 14.05
N LYS A 103 -10.09 3.40 15.05
CA LYS A 103 -9.36 4.54 15.63
C LYS A 103 -8.43 5.21 14.62
N ILE A 104 -7.70 4.42 13.84
CA ILE A 104 -6.82 4.97 12.81
C ILE A 104 -7.63 5.70 11.73
N LEU A 105 -8.72 5.08 11.26
CA LEU A 105 -9.56 5.63 10.20
C LEU A 105 -10.21 6.96 10.60
N LYS A 106 -10.62 7.08 11.86
CA LYS A 106 -11.15 8.34 12.40
C LYS A 106 -10.15 9.49 12.28
N ASN A 107 -8.86 9.19 12.39
CA ASN A 107 -7.76 10.15 12.33
C ASN A 107 -7.07 10.19 10.95
N GLU A 108 -7.62 9.50 9.95
CA GLU A 108 -7.04 9.46 8.61
C GLU A 108 -7.26 10.80 7.87
N LYS A 109 -6.17 11.35 7.34
CA LYS A 109 -6.16 12.67 6.69
C LYS A 109 -6.67 12.61 5.24
N HIS A 110 -6.60 11.45 4.59
CA HIS A 110 -7.08 11.30 3.21
C HIS A 110 -8.60 11.43 3.12
N GLN A 111 -9.09 12.28 2.22
CA GLN A 111 -10.53 12.48 2.02
C GLN A 111 -11.10 11.40 1.09
N GLY A 112 -12.28 10.87 1.45
CA GLY A 112 -12.98 9.82 0.71
C GLY A 112 -13.09 10.10 -0.80
N PRO A 113 -13.61 11.25 -1.24
CA PRO A 113 -13.77 11.56 -2.67
C PRO A 113 -12.47 11.45 -3.49
N LEU A 114 -11.32 11.76 -2.90
CA LEU A 114 -10.03 11.72 -3.58
C LEU A 114 -9.46 10.29 -3.69
N VAL A 115 -9.79 9.42 -2.74
CA VAL A 115 -9.19 8.08 -2.67
C VAL A 115 -10.14 6.97 -3.12
N ASN A 116 -11.45 7.23 -3.22
CA ASN A 116 -12.47 6.21 -3.45
C ASN A 116 -12.52 5.62 -4.86
N HIS A 117 -11.74 6.13 -5.80
CA HIS A 117 -11.70 5.57 -7.14
C HIS A 117 -11.00 4.20 -7.18
N THR A 118 -11.38 3.38 -8.16
CA THR A 118 -10.94 1.98 -8.27
C THR A 118 -9.44 1.83 -8.54
N ARG A 119 -8.82 2.82 -9.17
CA ARG A 119 -7.39 2.85 -9.50
C ARG A 119 -6.51 3.44 -8.39
N PHE A 120 -7.09 3.87 -7.27
CA PHE A 120 -6.33 4.51 -6.19
C PHE A 120 -5.36 3.51 -5.58
N ARG A 121 -4.09 3.93 -5.43
CA ARG A 121 -3.03 3.17 -4.75
C ARG A 121 -2.08 4.12 -4.04
N PHE A 122 -1.58 3.73 -2.87
CA PHE A 122 -0.47 4.44 -2.24
C PHE A 122 0.84 4.08 -2.92
N SER A 123 1.74 5.05 -3.07
CA SER A 123 3.08 4.82 -3.65
C SER A 123 3.87 3.74 -2.92
N CYS A 124 3.77 3.66 -1.58
CA CYS A 124 4.41 2.59 -0.80
C CYS A 124 3.83 1.18 -1.04
N ASN A 125 2.64 1.06 -1.65
CA ASN A 125 2.05 -0.22 -2.04
C ASN A 125 2.42 -0.61 -3.49
N ILE A 126 3.22 0.20 -4.16
CA ILE A 126 3.80 -0.11 -5.47
C ILE A 126 5.13 -0.80 -5.19
N GLY A 127 5.27 -2.04 -5.66
CA GLY A 127 6.50 -2.80 -5.49
C GLY A 127 7.65 -2.20 -6.29
N GLU A 128 8.90 -2.58 -5.96
CA GLU A 128 10.08 -2.08 -6.66
C GLU A 128 10.04 -2.38 -8.16
N ILE A 129 9.65 -3.60 -8.53
CA ILE A 129 9.49 -4.02 -9.94
C ILE A 129 8.48 -3.13 -10.67
N GLU A 130 7.30 -2.92 -10.09
CA GLU A 130 6.25 -2.08 -10.68
C GLU A 130 6.69 -0.61 -10.76
N LYS A 131 7.43 -0.13 -9.77
CA LYS A 131 7.99 1.22 -9.73
C LYS A 131 9.01 1.43 -10.85
N ASN A 132 9.92 0.48 -11.04
CA ASN A 132 10.91 0.51 -12.11
C ASN A 132 10.22 0.53 -13.48
N LEU A 133 9.25 -0.35 -13.70
CA LEU A 133 8.47 -0.38 -14.94
C LEU A 133 7.77 0.96 -15.22
N LEU A 134 7.12 1.55 -14.22
CA LEU A 134 6.49 2.87 -14.31
C LEU A 134 7.50 3.97 -14.66
N GLU A 135 8.71 3.89 -14.13
CA GLU A 135 9.78 4.83 -14.42
C GLU A 135 10.29 4.69 -15.86
N TYR A 136 10.49 3.45 -16.32
CA TYR A 136 10.89 3.15 -17.70
C TYR A 136 9.85 3.64 -18.70
N GLU A 137 8.58 3.31 -18.48
CA GLU A 137 7.47 3.77 -19.32
C GLU A 137 7.35 5.29 -19.36
N LYS A 138 7.50 5.96 -18.20
CA LYS A 138 7.46 7.42 -18.13
C LYS A 138 8.61 8.05 -18.91
N TYR A 139 9.82 7.50 -18.82
CA TYR A 139 10.97 7.98 -19.56
C TYR A 139 10.80 7.79 -21.07
N LEU A 140 10.35 6.61 -21.49
CA LEU A 140 10.10 6.31 -22.90
C LEU A 140 9.04 7.23 -23.50
N ASN A 141 7.95 7.44 -22.77
CA ASN A 141 6.88 8.36 -23.15
C ASN A 141 7.39 9.79 -23.36
N GLN A 142 8.33 10.26 -22.52
CA GLN A 142 8.97 11.59 -22.71
C GLN A 142 9.78 11.66 -24.02
N ILE A 143 10.48 10.59 -24.39
CA ILE A 143 11.25 10.53 -25.64
C ILE A 143 10.30 10.51 -26.85
N GLU A 144 9.31 9.62 -26.83
CA GLU A 144 8.36 9.42 -27.93
C GLU A 144 7.54 10.68 -28.20
N ASN A 145 7.03 11.31 -27.15
CA ASN A 145 6.20 12.51 -27.26
C ASN A 145 6.98 13.84 -27.31
N SER A 146 8.31 13.78 -27.32
CA SER A 146 9.14 14.99 -27.50
C SER A 146 8.97 15.57 -28.91
N PHE A 147 8.82 16.89 -29.03
CA PHE A 147 8.88 17.58 -30.32
C PHE A 147 10.30 18.02 -30.71
N ASP A 148 11.30 17.70 -29.89
CA ASP A 148 12.69 18.04 -30.19
C ASP A 148 13.16 17.28 -31.44
N THR A 149 13.78 18.03 -32.35
CA THR A 149 14.30 17.57 -33.64
C THR A 149 15.82 17.52 -33.65
N SER A 150 16.48 17.75 -32.52
CA SER A 150 17.93 17.57 -32.34
C SER A 150 18.38 16.17 -32.77
N LYS A 151 19.63 16.06 -33.25
CA LYS A 151 20.22 14.76 -33.60
C LYS A 151 20.24 13.80 -32.41
N ASP A 152 20.42 14.32 -31.19
CA ASP A 152 20.32 13.56 -29.95
C ASP A 152 18.95 12.93 -29.79
N MET A 153 17.89 13.74 -29.80
CA MET A 153 16.53 13.24 -29.66
C MET A 153 16.14 12.27 -30.78
N GLN A 154 16.57 12.53 -32.01
CA GLN A 154 16.34 11.62 -33.14
C GLN A 154 16.99 10.25 -32.89
N VAL A 155 18.20 10.20 -32.35
CA VAL A 155 18.90 8.95 -32.02
C VAL A 155 18.19 8.24 -30.85
N ARG A 156 17.84 8.98 -29.78
CA ARG A 156 17.09 8.43 -28.64
C ARG A 156 15.77 7.80 -29.07
N LYS A 157 15.00 8.46 -29.94
CA LYS A 157 13.76 7.93 -30.51
C LYS A 157 13.99 6.65 -31.32
N LYS A 158 15.04 6.63 -32.16
CA LYS A 158 15.38 5.43 -32.93
C LYS A 158 15.80 4.24 -32.05
N ILE A 159 16.45 4.50 -30.92
CA ILE A 159 16.80 3.46 -29.94
C ILE A 159 15.53 2.98 -29.23
N ALA A 160 14.68 3.91 -28.77
CA ALA A 160 13.38 3.64 -28.16
C ALA A 160 12.48 2.74 -29.03
N GLU A 161 12.49 2.93 -30.36
CA GLU A 161 11.73 2.11 -31.31
C GLU A 161 12.23 0.66 -31.46
N LYS A 162 13.46 0.35 -31.03
CA LYS A 162 14.14 -0.93 -31.32
C LYS A 162 14.29 -1.86 -30.12
N PHE A 163 14.26 -1.33 -28.91
CA PHE A 163 14.55 -2.08 -27.69
C PHE A 163 13.40 -1.99 -26.68
N SER A 164 13.40 -2.88 -25.69
CA SER A 164 12.41 -2.85 -24.59
C SER A 164 12.60 -1.60 -23.71
N ALA A 165 11.54 -1.16 -23.03
CA ALA A 165 11.58 0.04 -22.19
C ALA A 165 12.68 0.01 -21.12
N GLU A 166 12.93 -1.17 -20.54
CA GLU A 166 14.00 -1.40 -19.56
C GLU A 166 15.39 -1.19 -20.18
N VAL A 167 15.69 -1.89 -21.28
CA VAL A 167 16.98 -1.76 -21.99
C VAL A 167 17.21 -0.33 -22.46
N VAL A 168 16.17 0.33 -23.00
CA VAL A 168 16.24 1.74 -23.43
C VAL A 168 16.56 2.65 -22.26
N TYR A 169 15.87 2.49 -21.13
CA TYR A 169 16.10 3.31 -19.94
C TYR A 169 17.52 3.12 -19.42
N GLU A 170 17.95 1.87 -19.23
CA GLU A 170 19.30 1.57 -18.72
C GLU A 170 20.40 2.09 -19.66
N MET A 171 20.22 1.93 -20.97
CA MET A 171 21.19 2.39 -21.97
C MET A 171 21.23 3.93 -22.04
N LEU A 172 20.08 4.59 -22.23
CA LEU A 172 20.03 6.03 -22.51
C LEU A 172 20.27 6.93 -21.28
N THR A 173 20.16 6.38 -20.07
CA THR A 173 20.53 7.07 -18.82
C THR A 173 22.04 7.01 -18.53
N GLN A 174 22.75 6.04 -19.11
CA GLN A 174 24.19 5.83 -18.89
C GLN A 174 25.06 6.39 -20.02
N VAL A 175 24.46 6.65 -21.19
CA VAL A 175 25.17 7.14 -22.38
C VAL A 175 25.22 8.66 -22.42
N GLU A 176 26.39 9.22 -22.73
CA GLU A 176 26.59 10.66 -22.92
C GLU A 176 26.62 11.00 -24.42
N PHE A 177 25.85 12.02 -24.81
CA PHE A 177 25.76 12.47 -26.20
C PHE A 177 26.46 13.82 -26.37
N LYS A 178 27.40 13.89 -27.31
CA LYS A 178 28.19 15.10 -27.61
C LYS A 178 28.06 15.47 -29.08
N THR A 179 27.98 16.77 -29.33
CA THR A 179 28.10 17.33 -30.68
C THR A 179 29.31 18.25 -30.75
N ASN A 180 29.93 18.32 -31.93
CA ASN A 180 30.89 19.39 -32.23
C ASN A 180 30.14 20.73 -32.40
N HIS A 181 30.84 21.86 -32.28
CA HIS A 181 30.31 23.22 -32.47
C HIS A 181 29.55 23.41 -33.78
N ASP A 182 29.96 22.72 -34.85
CA ASP A 182 29.32 22.80 -36.16
C ASP A 182 28.19 21.77 -36.36
N ASN A 183 27.85 20.99 -35.32
CA ASN A 183 26.85 19.90 -35.35
C ASN A 183 27.04 18.85 -36.46
N SER A 184 28.21 18.82 -37.11
CA SER A 184 28.55 17.91 -38.21
C SER A 184 28.89 16.50 -37.73
N VAL A 185 29.39 16.37 -36.49
CA VAL A 185 29.74 15.10 -35.87
C VAL A 185 28.94 14.91 -34.58
N PHE A 186 28.31 13.75 -34.48
CA PHE A 186 27.56 13.31 -33.32
C PHE A 186 28.28 12.12 -32.68
N ILE A 187 28.69 12.26 -31.42
CA ILE A 187 29.47 11.27 -30.69
C ILE A 187 28.63 10.73 -29.55
N VAL A 188 28.59 9.40 -29.45
CA VAL A 188 27.91 8.67 -28.40
C VAL A 188 28.97 8.00 -27.54
N LEU A 189 29.10 8.44 -26.29
CA LEU A 189 30.03 7.85 -25.34
C LEU A 189 29.30 6.77 -24.53
N VAL A 190 29.66 5.54 -24.82
CA VAL A 190 29.08 4.34 -24.23
C VAL A 190 30.01 3.88 -23.11
N PRO A 191 29.53 3.74 -21.86
CA PRO A 191 30.37 3.29 -20.76
C PRO A 191 30.84 1.84 -20.97
N ASN A 192 32.05 1.54 -20.46
CA ASN A 192 32.71 0.24 -20.63
C ASN A 192 31.96 -0.96 -20.02
N ARG A 193 30.93 -0.70 -19.20
CA ARG A 193 30.06 -1.73 -18.60
C ARG A 193 28.62 -1.29 -18.75
N LEU A 194 27.92 -1.88 -19.71
CA LEU A 194 26.47 -1.85 -19.82
C LEU A 194 25.99 -3.27 -19.58
N ASN A 195 25.35 -3.47 -18.43
CA ASN A 195 24.83 -4.77 -18.06
C ASN A 195 23.39 -4.88 -18.55
N LEU A 196 23.23 -5.07 -19.86
CA LEU A 196 21.93 -5.21 -20.49
C LEU A 196 21.53 -6.70 -20.37
N SER A 197 20.57 -7.01 -19.52
CA SER A 197 19.94 -8.33 -19.51
C SER A 197 18.81 -8.33 -20.53
N GLU A 198 18.78 -9.34 -21.41
CA GLU A 198 17.66 -9.59 -22.32
C GLU A 198 16.69 -10.61 -21.72
#